data_AF-X1BRL4-F1
#
_entry.id   AF-X1BRL4-F1
#
_cell.length_a   1.000
_cell.length_b   1.000
_cell.length_c   1.000
_cell.angle_alpha   90.00
_cell.angle_beta   90.00
_cell.angle_gamma   90.00
#
_symmetry.space_group_name_H-M   'P 1'
#
loop_
_entity.id
_entity.type
_entity.pdbx_description
1 polymer ?
#
loop_
_entity_poly.entity_id
_entity_poly.type
_entity_poly.pdbx_seq_one_letter_code
_entity_poly.pdbx_strand_id
1 'polypeptide(L)'
;HTYGENKGTIGICVVGNYDETLIRQSLKEELFKLLDDIKSRYGEIEIHGHNEYSSKTCPGDHFPLGEIKYRYKNHWAEDFYDYYNDCIGTMHEKRFNDALTRGEYLALRCSEEQRKE
;
A
#
# COMPACT_ATOMS: atom_id res chain seq x y z
N HIS A 1 -3.76 17.03 -12.37
CA HIS A 1 -3.64 15.71 -13.01
C HIS A 1 -4.99 15.01 -13.04
N THR A 2 -5.77 15.06 -11.96
CA THR A 2 -7.17 14.59 -11.88
C THR A 2 -8.05 15.69 -11.29
N TYR A 3 -9.17 16.04 -11.91
CA TYR A 3 -10.08 17.06 -11.36
C TYR A 3 -10.68 16.60 -10.02
N GLY A 4 -10.78 17.49 -9.02
CA GLY A 4 -11.24 17.14 -7.67
C GLY A 4 -10.15 16.51 -6.78
N GLU A 5 -9.25 15.71 -7.35
CA GLU A 5 -8.25 14.92 -6.61
C GLU A 5 -6.83 15.52 -6.62
N ASN A 6 -6.67 16.82 -6.93
CA ASN A 6 -5.32 17.41 -7.05
C ASN A 6 -4.63 17.71 -5.70
N LYS A 7 -5.40 17.90 -4.63
CA LYS A 7 -4.86 18.30 -3.33
C LYS A 7 -4.43 17.06 -2.55
N GLY A 8 -3.18 17.00 -2.09
CA GLY A 8 -2.66 15.89 -1.29
C GLY A 8 -2.25 14.65 -2.11
N THR A 9 -2.19 14.76 -3.44
CA THR A 9 -1.86 13.64 -4.33
C THR A 9 -0.69 13.97 -5.26
N ILE A 10 0.01 12.93 -5.71
CA ILE A 10 1.08 13.03 -6.72
C ILE A 10 0.56 12.41 -8.01
N GLY A 11 0.46 13.21 -9.07
CA GLY A 11 0.11 12.72 -10.40
C GLY A 11 1.34 12.24 -11.16
N ILE A 12 1.40 10.95 -11.47
CA ILE A 12 2.48 10.36 -12.28
C ILE A 12 1.94 10.07 -13.68
N CYS A 13 2.53 10.69 -14.70
CA CYS A 13 2.21 10.40 -16.10
C CYS A 13 3.31 9.52 -16.70
N VAL A 14 2.95 8.32 -17.13
CA VAL A 14 3.84 7.41 -17.85
C VAL A 14 3.58 7.57 -19.34
N VAL A 15 4.61 7.95 -20.10
CA VAL A 15 4.46 8.30 -21.52
C VAL A 15 4.17 7.05 -22.36
N GLY A 16 2.96 7.00 -22.94
CA GLY A 16 2.53 5.94 -23.85
C GLY A 16 1.01 5.95 -24.07
N ASN A 17 0.53 5.14 -25.03
CA ASN A 17 -0.88 4.79 -25.17
C ASN A 17 -1.07 3.33 -24.75
N TYR A 18 -1.44 3.10 -23.50
CA TYR A 18 -1.61 1.75 -22.96
C TYR A 18 -3.02 1.18 -23.13
N ASP A 19 -3.89 1.87 -23.86
CA ASP A 19 -5.08 1.21 -24.43
C ASP A 19 -4.68 0.30 -25.62
N GLU A 20 -3.54 0.59 -26.25
CA GLU A 20 -3.07 -0.12 -27.46
C GLU A 20 -1.78 -0.92 -27.25
N THR A 21 -0.97 -0.57 -26.26
CA THR A 21 0.38 -1.11 -26.11
C THR A 21 0.69 -1.55 -24.68
N LEU A 22 1.56 -2.54 -24.54
CA LEU A 22 2.13 -2.91 -23.24
C LEU A 22 3.19 -1.91 -22.81
N ILE A 23 3.30 -1.69 -21.51
CA ILE A 23 4.42 -0.93 -20.95
C ILE A 23 5.74 -1.66 -21.19
N ARG A 24 6.78 -0.92 -21.62
CA ARG A 24 8.12 -1.46 -21.75
C ARG A 24 8.68 -1.81 -20.36
N GLN A 25 9.27 -2.99 -20.23
CA GLN A 25 9.80 -3.52 -18.97
C GLN A 25 10.75 -2.53 -18.24
N SER A 26 11.68 -1.90 -18.97
CA SER A 26 12.60 -0.92 -18.35
C SER A 26 11.88 0.32 -17.82
N LEU A 27 10.79 0.76 -18.46
CA LEU A 27 10.00 1.90 -17.97
C LEU A 27 9.19 1.50 -16.73
N LYS A 28 8.70 0.26 -16.68
CA LYS A 28 8.04 -0.32 -15.50
C LYS A 28 9.00 -0.37 -14.29
N GLU A 29 10.25 -0.77 -14.51
CA GLU A 29 11.28 -0.78 -13.46
C GLU A 29 11.61 0.61 -12.93
N GLU A 30 11.72 1.62 -13.78
CA GLU A 30 11.91 3.01 -13.36
C GLU A 30 10.69 3.56 -12.59
N LEU A 31 9.48 3.18 -13.02
CA LEU A 31 8.25 3.52 -12.29
C LEU A 31 8.28 2.92 -10.88
N PHE A 32 8.68 1.65 -10.71
CA PHE A 32 8.79 1.05 -9.39
C PHE A 32 9.83 1.72 -8.50
N LYS A 33 11.00 2.11 -9.03
CA LYS A 33 11.99 2.89 -8.27
C LYS A 33 11.42 4.22 -7.78
N LEU A 34 10.67 4.92 -8.64
CA LEU A 34 10.01 6.17 -8.26
C LEU A 34 8.96 5.95 -7.17
N LEU A 35 8.14 4.91 -7.29
CA LEU A 35 7.13 4.58 -6.29
C LEU A 35 7.76 4.18 -4.95
N ASP A 36 8.84 3.40 -4.96
CA ASP A 36 9.60 3.03 -3.76
C ASP A 36 10.20 4.27 -3.08
N ASP A 37 10.76 5.20 -3.86
CA ASP A 37 11.31 6.46 -3.36
C ASP A 37 10.22 7.37 -2.77
N ILE A 38 9.05 7.49 -3.41
CA ILE A 38 7.90 8.23 -2.85
C ILE A 38 7.44 7.59 -1.54
N LYS A 39 7.23 6.27 -1.54
CA LYS A 39 6.83 5.50 -0.34
C LYS A 39 7.83 5.69 0.81
N SER A 40 9.13 5.70 0.51
CA SER A 40 10.17 5.93 1.54
C SER A 40 10.09 7.32 2.20
N ARG A 41 9.60 8.33 1.47
CA ARG A 41 9.53 9.72 1.93
C ARG A 41 8.23 10.07 2.64
N TYR A 42 7.13 9.41 2.26
CA TYR A 42 5.78 9.75 2.72
C TYR A 42 5.07 8.62 3.48
N GLY A 43 5.70 7.44 3.60
CA GLY A 43 5.10 6.27 4.23
C GLY A 43 4.20 5.49 3.29
N GLU A 44 3.25 4.73 3.85
CA GLU A 44 2.27 4.00 3.06
C GLU A 44 1.45 4.94 2.17
N ILE A 45 1.30 4.56 0.90
CA ILE A 45 0.64 5.37 -0.13
C ILE A 45 -0.40 4.53 -0.86
N GLU A 46 -1.58 5.09 -1.06
CA GLU A 46 -2.59 4.50 -1.94
C GLU A 46 -2.29 4.87 -3.40
N ILE A 47 -2.44 3.89 -4.30
CA ILE A 47 -2.19 4.08 -5.73
C ILE A 47 -3.48 3.83 -6.49
N HIS A 48 -3.85 4.77 -7.36
CA HIS A 48 -5.08 4.74 -8.13
C HIS A 48 -4.85 5.06 -9.61
N GLY A 49 -5.69 4.52 -10.49
CA GLY A 49 -5.79 4.93 -11.88
C GLY A 49 -6.55 6.25 -12.04
N HIS A 50 -6.24 7.02 -13.09
CA HIS A 50 -6.98 8.26 -13.39
C HIS A 50 -8.45 7.96 -13.79
N ASN A 51 -8.72 6.80 -14.34
CA ASN A 51 -10.05 6.27 -14.68
C ASN A 51 -10.92 5.95 -13.46
N GLU A 52 -10.34 5.85 -12.26
CA GLU A 52 -11.12 5.63 -11.02
C GLU A 52 -11.82 6.92 -10.54
N TYR A 53 -11.35 8.08 -11.02
CA TYR A 53 -11.85 9.40 -10.63
C TYR A 53 -12.29 10.25 -11.82
N SER A 54 -12.27 9.68 -13.03
CA SER A 54 -12.67 10.39 -14.25
C SER A 54 -13.23 9.42 -15.28
N SER A 55 -13.99 9.94 -16.25
CA SER A 55 -14.51 9.14 -17.37
C SER A 55 -13.46 8.86 -18.47
N LYS A 56 -12.17 8.92 -18.14
CA LYS A 56 -11.06 8.69 -19.08
C LYS A 56 -10.63 7.24 -19.03
N THR A 57 -9.97 6.75 -20.08
CA THR A 57 -9.41 5.38 -20.13
C THR A 57 -8.07 5.27 -19.39
N CYS A 58 -7.35 6.39 -19.24
CA CYS A 58 -6.06 6.48 -18.54
C CYS A 58 -6.09 5.81 -17.15
N PRO A 59 -5.13 4.92 -16.81
CA PRO A 59 -3.83 4.75 -17.45
C PRO A 59 -3.82 3.81 -18.67
N GLY A 60 -4.96 3.20 -19.01
CA GLY A 60 -5.16 2.33 -20.16
C GLY A 60 -5.25 0.85 -19.81
N ASP A 61 -5.95 0.08 -20.65
CA ASP A 61 -6.32 -1.33 -20.37
C ASP A 61 -5.11 -2.27 -20.22
N HIS A 62 -4.00 -2.00 -20.91
CA HIS A 62 -2.76 -2.77 -20.84
C HIS A 62 -1.74 -2.20 -19.82
N PHE A 63 -2.10 -1.15 -19.08
CA PHE A 63 -1.25 -0.64 -18.01
C PHE A 63 -1.27 -1.59 -16.80
N PRO A 64 -0.13 -1.89 -16.16
CA PRO A 64 -0.05 -2.88 -15.08
C PRO A 64 -0.56 -2.33 -13.73
N LEU A 65 -1.70 -1.64 -13.71
CA LEU A 65 -2.25 -1.01 -12.49
C LEU A 65 -2.53 -2.05 -11.40
N GLY A 66 -3.05 -3.22 -11.77
CA GLY A 66 -3.31 -4.32 -10.83
C GLY A 66 -2.02 -4.85 -10.18
N GLU A 67 -0.95 -5.03 -10.96
CA GLU A 67 0.37 -5.44 -10.45
C GLU A 67 0.94 -4.39 -9.49
N ILE A 68 0.85 -3.11 -9.85
CA ILE A 68 1.27 -1.99 -9.01
C ILE A 68 0.49 -1.98 -7.69
N LYS A 69 -0.85 -2.00 -7.75
CA LYS A 69 -1.71 -2.02 -6.56
C LYS A 69 -1.42 -3.21 -5.65
N TYR A 70 -1.16 -4.38 -6.22
CA TYR A 70 -0.80 -5.56 -5.44
C TYR A 70 0.54 -5.38 -4.72
N ARG A 71 1.55 -4.87 -5.41
CA ARG A 71 2.89 -4.64 -4.86
C ARG A 71 2.92 -3.60 -3.73
N TYR A 72 2.12 -2.54 -3.86
CA TYR A 72 2.07 -1.42 -2.91
C TYR A 72 0.86 -1.46 -1.99
N LYS A 73 0.19 -2.61 -1.88
CA LYS A 73 -0.90 -2.79 -0.93
C LYS A 73 -0.36 -2.66 0.50
N ASN A 74 -1.10 -1.98 1.37
CA ASN A 74 -0.82 -1.96 2.80
C ASN A 74 -0.75 -3.38 3.36
N HIS A 75 0.06 -3.58 4.40
CA HIS A 75 0.19 -4.88 5.03
C HIS A 75 -1.16 -5.32 5.61
N TRP A 76 -1.51 -6.60 5.52
CA TRP A 76 -2.81 -7.09 6.02
C TRP A 76 -2.99 -6.84 7.54
N ALA A 77 -1.88 -6.66 8.25
CA ALA A 77 -1.86 -6.41 9.68
C ALA A 77 -2.11 -4.94 10.06
N GLU A 78 -2.20 -4.02 9.09
CA GLU A 78 -2.41 -2.59 9.36
C GLU A 78 -3.69 -2.35 10.15
N ASP A 79 -4.80 -2.95 9.69
CA ASP A 79 -6.11 -2.81 10.34
C ASP A 79 -6.07 -3.29 11.81
N PHE A 80 -5.29 -4.33 12.09
CA PHE A 80 -5.12 -4.85 13.45
C PHE A 80 -4.21 -3.97 14.30
N TYR A 81 -3.17 -3.38 13.71
CA TYR A 81 -2.28 -2.44 14.38
C TYR A 81 -3.02 -1.16 14.78
N ASP A 82 -3.82 -0.61 13.88
CA ASP A 82 -4.62 0.58 14.14
C ASP A 82 -5.66 0.29 15.23
N TYR A 83 -6.41 -0.82 15.11
CA TYR A 83 -7.35 -1.25 16.14
C TYR A 83 -6.69 -1.44 17.51
N TYR A 84 -5.50 -2.06 17.57
CA TYR A 84 -4.77 -2.26 18.82
C TYR A 84 -4.40 -0.92 19.47
N ASN A 85 -3.88 0.03 18.68
CA ASN A 85 -3.49 1.34 19.18
C ASN A 85 -4.68 2.19 19.63
N ASP A 86 -5.82 2.06 18.95
CA ASP A 86 -7.02 2.81 19.28
C ASP A 86 -7.75 2.26 20.52
N CYS A 87 -7.76 0.93 20.69
CA CYS A 87 -8.66 0.28 21.64
C CYS A 87 -7.96 -0.47 22.79
N ILE A 88 -6.70 -0.89 22.64
CA ILE A 88 -6.07 -1.84 23.57
C ILE A 88 -4.86 -1.23 24.28
N GLY A 89 -3.97 -0.56 23.56
CA GLY A 89 -2.72 -0.07 24.13
C GLY A 89 -1.92 0.78 23.16
N THR A 90 -0.60 0.78 23.29
CA THR A 90 0.26 1.52 22.37
C THR A 90 1.37 0.60 21.86
N MET A 91 1.43 0.43 20.54
CA MET A 91 2.43 -0.35 19.83
C MET A 91 3.18 0.60 18.89
N HIS A 92 4.48 0.81 19.12
CA HIS A 92 5.25 1.79 18.36
C HIS A 92 5.84 1.27 17.05
N GLU A 93 5.98 -0.05 16.91
CA GLU A 93 6.71 -0.67 15.80
C GLU A 93 5.77 -1.47 14.88
N LYS A 94 5.91 -1.25 13.57
CA LYS A 94 5.16 -1.96 12.50
C LYS A 94 5.99 -3.09 11.89
N ARG A 95 6.46 -4.01 12.74
CA ARG A 95 7.31 -5.15 12.36
C ARG A 95 6.49 -6.37 11.95
N PHE A 96 5.58 -6.18 10.99
CA PHE A 96 4.54 -7.17 10.70
C PHE A 96 5.03 -8.48 10.09
N ASN A 97 6.23 -8.49 9.52
CA ASN A 97 6.82 -9.67 8.86
C ASN A 97 7.84 -10.42 9.73
N ASP A 98 8.04 -9.97 10.97
CA ASP A 98 8.99 -10.60 11.88
C ASP A 98 8.46 -11.94 12.39
N ALA A 99 9.34 -12.94 12.47
CA ALA A 99 8.97 -14.26 12.97
C ALA A 99 8.77 -14.23 14.49
N LEU A 100 7.61 -14.68 14.96
CA LEU A 100 7.31 -14.84 16.38
C LEU A 100 7.51 -16.31 16.81
N THR A 101 8.22 -16.54 17.91
CA THR A 101 8.40 -17.89 18.45
C THR A 101 7.11 -18.40 19.11
N ARG A 102 6.96 -19.73 19.19
CA ARG A 102 5.83 -20.34 19.92
C ARG A 102 5.78 -19.92 21.39
N GLY A 103 6.94 -19.73 22.02
CA GLY A 103 7.04 -19.28 23.41
C GLY A 103 6.47 -17.88 23.60
N GLU A 104 6.85 -16.93 22.74
CA GLU A 104 6.34 -15.55 22.77
C GLU A 104 4.83 -15.51 22.50
N TYR A 105 4.33 -16.30 21.53
CA TYR A 105 2.90 -16.43 21.28
C TYR A 105 2.14 -16.94 22.53
N LEU A 106 2.64 -18.01 23.16
CA LEU A 106 1.99 -18.58 24.35
C LEU A 106 2.01 -17.60 25.52
N ALA A 107 3.12 -16.89 25.74
CA ALA A 107 3.23 -15.88 26.79
C ALA A 107 2.19 -14.77 26.62
N LEU A 108 2.01 -14.25 25.40
CA LEU A 108 0.96 -13.27 25.08
C LEU A 108 -0.43 -13.83 25.39
N ARG A 109 -0.75 -15.03 24.91
CA ARG A 109 -2.07 -15.65 25.10
C ARG A 109 -2.40 -15.94 26.56
N CYS A 110 -1.44 -16.41 27.35
CA CYS A 110 -1.65 -16.66 28.79
C CYS A 110 -1.91 -15.35 29.54
N SER A 111 -1.19 -14.27 29.21
CA SER A 111 -1.38 -12.98 29.86
C SER A 111 -2.78 -12.38 29.61
N GLU A 112 -3.32 -12.57 28.41
CA GLU A 112 -4.68 -12.12 28.06
C GLU A 112 -5.75 -12.84 28.88
N GLU A 113 -5.59 -14.15 29.10
CA GLU A 113 -6.58 -14.95 29.81
C GLU A 113 -6.57 -14.66 31.32
N GLN A 114 -5.38 -14.45 31.91
CA GLN A 114 -5.24 -14.09 33.32
C GLN A 114 -5.80 -12.71 33.66
N ARG A 115 -5.93 -11.79 32.70
CA ARG A 115 -6.54 -10.47 32.93
C ARG A 115 -8.08 -10.49 32.94
N LYS A 116 -8.69 -11.61 32.54
CA LYS A 116 -10.16 -11.77 32.55
C LYS A 116 -10.70 -12.36 33.85
N GLU A 117 -9.82 -12.87 34.71
CA GLU A 117 -10.11 -13.36 36.07
C GLU A 117 -9.97 -12.24 37.11
#